data_AF-A0A2V7ZED5-F1
#
_entry.id   AF-A0A2V7ZED5-F1
#
_cell.length_a   1.000
_cell.length_b   1.000
_cell.length_c   1.000
_cell.angle_alpha   90.00
_cell.angle_beta   90.00
_cell.angle_gamma   90.00
#
_symmetry.space_group_name_H-M   'P 1'
#
loop_
_entity.id
_entity.type
_entity.pdbx_description
1 polymer ?
#
loop_
_entity_poly.entity_id
_entity_poly.type
_entity_poly.pdbx_seq_one_letter_code
_entity_poly.pdbx_strand_id
1 'polypeptide(L)'
;LDAVADVCSRHGVWFHVDAAYGGPAVLLPEYAAAARGLARADSAALDPHKWMFVPVEAGFVAVRDAEAMRSTFSLVPPYIRSAGSATGVYGLPGF
;
A
#
# COMPACT_ATOMS: atom_id res chain seq x y z
N LEU A 1 -6.01 15.53 -5.22
CA LEU A 1 -5.73 14.64 -4.06
C LEU A 1 -6.01 15.35 -2.73
N ASP A 2 -5.42 16.51 -2.46
CA ASP A 2 -5.60 17.20 -1.16
C ASP A 2 -7.07 17.42 -0.74
N ALA A 3 -7.92 17.94 -1.63
CA ALA A 3 -9.33 18.15 -1.32
C ALA A 3 -10.08 16.86 -0.96
N VAL A 4 -9.72 15.73 -1.58
CA VAL A 4 -10.30 14.41 -1.28
C VAL A 4 -9.78 13.94 0.07
N ALA A 5 -8.48 14.06 0.32
CA ALA A 5 -7.88 13.75 1.62
C ALA A 5 -8.49 14.56 2.77
N ASP A 6 -8.86 15.84 2.53
CA ASP A 6 -9.57 16.66 3.52
C ASP A 6 -10.95 16.11 3.84
N VAL A 7 -11.72 15.70 2.82
CA VAL A 7 -13.02 15.03 3.02
C VAL A 7 -12.83 13.74 3.81
N CYS A 8 -11.87 12.91 3.39
CA CYS A 8 -11.62 11.62 4.03
C CYS A 8 -11.26 11.78 5.51
N SER A 9 -10.35 12.71 5.81
CA SER A 9 -9.95 13.03 7.17
C SER A 9 -11.10 13.59 8.01
N ARG A 10 -11.93 14.49 7.46
CA ARG A 10 -13.10 15.04 8.18
C ARG A 10 -14.14 13.98 8.56
N HIS A 11 -14.29 12.96 7.73
CA HIS A 11 -15.31 11.91 7.93
C HIS A 11 -14.75 10.60 8.49
N GLY A 12 -13.44 10.52 8.75
CA GLY A 12 -12.79 9.30 9.22
C GLY A 12 -12.90 8.13 8.24
N VAL A 13 -12.90 8.40 6.94
CA VAL A 13 -12.95 7.36 5.89
C VAL A 13 -11.57 7.13 5.27
N TRP A 14 -11.28 5.88 4.94
CA TRP A 14 -10.01 5.47 4.35
C TRP A 14 -9.75 6.17 3.01
N PHE A 15 -8.56 6.77 2.86
CA PHE A 15 -8.14 7.44 1.64
C PHE A 15 -7.13 6.59 0.88
N HIS A 16 -7.60 5.83 -0.11
CA HIS A 16 -6.75 5.09 -1.04
C HIS A 16 -6.49 5.90 -2.32
N VAL A 17 -5.25 5.91 -2.80
CA VAL A 17 -4.90 6.48 -4.10
C VAL A 17 -4.52 5.36 -5.06
N ASP A 18 -5.33 5.17 -6.10
CA ASP A 18 -4.92 4.37 -7.25
C ASP A 18 -3.88 5.16 -8.07
N ALA A 19 -2.62 4.85 -7.83
CA ALA A 19 -1.48 5.42 -8.53
C ALA A 19 -0.86 4.40 -9.50
N ALA A 20 -1.62 3.38 -9.91
CA ALA A 20 -1.09 2.24 -10.66
C ALA A 20 -0.35 2.68 -11.93
N TYR A 21 -0.96 3.57 -12.72
CA TYR A 21 -0.31 4.17 -13.88
C TYR A 21 0.44 5.46 -13.50
N GLY A 22 -0.27 6.43 -12.90
CA GLY A 22 0.21 7.81 -12.75
C GLY A 22 1.17 8.06 -11.57
N GLY A 23 1.40 7.07 -10.70
CA GLY A 23 2.27 7.21 -9.53
C GLY A 23 3.69 7.71 -9.84
N PRO A 24 4.38 7.18 -10.87
CA PRO A 24 5.73 7.63 -11.21
C PRO A 24 5.80 9.08 -11.69
N ALA A 25 4.68 9.69 -12.09
CA ALA A 25 4.65 11.08 -12.55
C ALA A 25 5.19 12.04 -11.48
N VAL A 26 5.04 11.74 -10.19
CA VAL A 26 5.55 12.59 -9.10
C VAL A 26 7.07 12.76 -9.09
N LEU A 27 7.80 11.91 -9.84
CA LEU A 27 9.25 12.02 -10.03
C LEU A 27 9.62 13.15 -11.00
N LEU A 28 8.66 13.63 -11.80
CA LEU A 28 8.86 14.75 -12.72
C LEU A 28 8.63 16.09 -11.98
N PRO A 29 9.49 17.11 -12.15
CA PRO A 29 9.39 18.39 -11.45
C PRO A 29 8.02 19.07 -11.57
N GLU A 30 7.40 19.02 -12.75
CA GLU A 30 6.10 19.64 -13.04
C GLU A 30 4.93 18.99 -12.28
N TYR A 31 5.07 17.75 -11.80
CA TYR A 31 4.05 17.02 -11.04
C TYR A 31 4.44 16.77 -9.59
N ALA A 32 5.58 17.28 -9.11
CA ALA A 32 6.06 17.08 -7.74
C ALA A 32 5.04 17.52 -6.67
N ALA A 33 4.19 18.51 -6.97
CA ALA A 33 3.10 18.94 -6.08
C ALA A 33 2.09 17.82 -5.76
N ALA A 34 1.89 16.85 -6.66
CA ALA A 34 1.00 15.71 -6.43
C ALA A 34 1.52 14.77 -5.33
N ALA A 35 2.83 14.76 -5.06
CA ALA A 35 3.42 13.98 -3.97
C ALA A 35 2.83 14.37 -2.60
N ARG A 36 2.47 15.64 -2.39
CA ARG A 36 1.85 16.10 -1.14
C ARG A 36 0.53 15.37 -0.86
N GLY A 37 -0.33 15.29 -1.87
CA GLY A 37 -1.62 14.61 -1.74
C GLY A 37 -1.47 13.09 -1.62
N LEU A 38 -0.53 12.50 -2.36
CA LEU A 38 -0.22 11.07 -2.26
C LEU A 38 0.33 10.70 -0.88
N ALA A 39 1.17 11.57 -0.29
CA ALA A 39 1.71 11.41 1.06
C ALA A 39 0.66 11.51 2.17
N ARG A 40 -0.61 11.84 1.85
CA ARG A 40 -1.74 11.82 2.79
C ARG A 40 -2.59 10.54 2.69
N ALA A 41 -2.33 9.68 1.71
CA ALA A 41 -3.08 8.44 1.52
C ALA A 41 -2.83 7.43 2.64
N ASP A 42 -3.85 6.68 3.03
CA ASP A 42 -3.74 5.54 3.94
C ASP A 42 -3.16 4.32 3.22
N SER A 43 -3.43 4.20 1.92
CA SER A 43 -2.73 3.28 1.03
C SER A 43 -2.65 3.79 -0.40
N ALA A 44 -1.71 3.28 -1.19
CA ALA A 44 -1.60 3.55 -2.60
C ALA A 44 -1.19 2.30 -3.39
N ALA A 45 -1.77 2.12 -4.58
CA ALA A 45 -1.36 1.07 -5.52
C ALA A 45 -0.38 1.63 -6.55
N LEU A 46 0.63 0.85 -6.94
CA LEU A 46 1.54 1.17 -8.04
C LEU A 46 1.80 -0.09 -8.87
N ASP A 47 1.82 0.08 -10.19
CA ASP A 47 2.08 -0.99 -11.14
C ASP A 47 3.35 -0.67 -11.95
N PRO A 48 4.53 -1.14 -11.51
CA PRO A 48 5.76 -0.97 -12.27
C PRO A 48 5.67 -1.47 -13.72
N HIS A 49 4.85 -2.49 -13.98
CA HIS A 49 4.63 -2.99 -15.34
C HIS A 49 3.85 -2.06 -16.28
N LYS A 50 3.40 -0.89 -15.79
CA LYS A 50 2.73 0.14 -16.59
C LYS A 50 3.74 1.15 -17.11
N TRP A 51 4.19 2.06 -16.24
CA TRP A 51 4.99 3.22 -16.67
C TRP A 51 6.46 3.15 -16.24
N MET A 52 6.89 2.04 -15.63
CA MET A 52 8.27 1.86 -15.13
C MET A 52 9.04 0.77 -15.90
N PHE A 53 8.53 0.33 -17.06
CA PHE A 53 9.22 -0.62 -17.96
C PHE A 53 9.58 -1.97 -17.30
N VAL A 54 8.80 -2.43 -16.34
CA VAL A 54 8.93 -3.78 -15.75
C VAL A 54 8.05 -4.77 -16.54
N PRO A 55 8.47 -6.01 -16.81
CA PRO A 55 7.60 -7.01 -17.42
C PRO A 55 6.38 -7.34 -16.56
N VAL A 56 5.27 -7.72 -17.21
CA VAL A 56 4.07 -8.23 -16.53
C VAL A 56 4.35 -9.62 -15.94
N GLU A 57 3.94 -9.96 -14.72
CA GLU A 57 3.18 -9.15 -13.73
C GLU A 57 4.10 -8.47 -12.70
N ALA A 58 3.90 -7.16 -12.48
CA ALA A 58 4.53 -6.42 -11.40
C ALA A 58 3.61 -5.29 -10.89
N GLY A 59 3.14 -5.45 -9.66
CA GLY A 59 2.34 -4.46 -8.93
C GLY A 59 2.55 -4.59 -7.42
N PHE A 60 2.33 -3.50 -6.70
CA PHE A 60 2.33 -3.51 -5.24
C PHE A 60 1.35 -2.50 -4.67
N VAL A 61 0.94 -2.74 -3.42
CA VAL A 61 0.21 -1.78 -2.60
C VAL A 61 1.09 -1.38 -1.42
N ALA A 62 1.28 -0.08 -1.25
CA ALA A 62 1.87 0.48 -0.05
C ALA A 62 0.74 0.85 0.92
N VAL A 63 0.80 0.36 2.15
CA VAL A 63 -0.13 0.71 3.23
C VAL A 63 0.64 1.47 4.32
N ARG A 64 0.10 2.60 4.77
CA ARG A 64 0.77 3.46 5.77
C ARG A 64 0.87 2.77 7.13
N ASP A 65 -0.20 2.11 7.55
CA ASP A 65 -0.26 1.38 8.82
C ASP A 65 -0.03 -0.11 8.59
N ALA A 66 1.16 -0.58 8.97
CA ALA A 66 1.54 -1.98 8.85
C ALA A 66 0.75 -2.91 9.77
N GLU A 67 0.29 -2.44 10.94
CA GLU A 67 -0.54 -3.25 11.83
C GLU A 67 -1.96 -3.37 11.27
N ALA A 68 -2.53 -2.29 10.73
CA ALA A 68 -3.84 -2.36 10.07
C ALA A 68 -3.82 -3.37 8.90
N MET A 69 -2.76 -3.36 8.08
CA MET A 69 -2.59 -4.35 7.01
C MET A 69 -2.47 -5.78 7.57
N ARG A 70 -1.60 -6.01 8.55
CA ARG A 70 -1.40 -7.35 9.13
C ARG A 70 -2.66 -7.86 9.81
N SER A 71 -3.25 -7.11 10.73
CA SER A 71 -4.46 -7.55 11.45
C SER A 71 -5.65 -7.83 10.53
N THR A 72 -5.76 -7.12 9.41
CA THR A 72 -6.85 -7.32 8.43
C THR A 72 -6.62 -8.55 7.54
N PHE A 73 -5.38 -8.79 7.11
CA PHE A 73 -5.06 -9.81 6.10
C PHE A 73 -4.24 -11.01 6.62
N SER A 74 -3.91 -11.05 7.91
CA SER A 74 -3.23 -12.18 8.54
C SER A 74 -4.26 -13.14 9.10
N LEU A 75 -4.50 -14.22 8.34
CA LEU A 75 -5.04 -15.46 8.88
C LEU A 75 -3.94 -16.51 8.74
N VAL A 76 -3.51 -17.08 9.86
CA VAL A 76 -2.56 -18.20 9.86
C VAL A 76 -3.31 -19.47 10.24
N PRO A 77 -3.80 -20.25 9.24
CA PRO A 77 -4.42 -21.54 9.48
C PRO A 77 -3.54 -22.48 10.31
N PRO A 78 -4.13 -23.34 11.17
CA PRO A 78 -3.36 -24.24 12.03
C PRO A 78 -2.36 -25.14 11.29
N TYR A 79 -2.63 -25.49 10.03
CA TYR A 79 -1.80 -26.39 9.23
C TYR A 79 -0.58 -25.73 8.56
N ILE A 80 -0.45 -24.39 8.61
CA ILE A 80 0.76 -23.66 8.17
C ILE A 80 1.53 -23.01 9.34
N ARG A 81 1.06 -23.20 10.58
CA ARG A 81 1.76 -22.71 11.76
C ARG A 81 3.01 -23.55 11.99
N SER A 82 4.16 -22.89 12.12
CA SER A 82 5.38 -23.56 12.58
C SER A 82 5.33 -23.79 14.08
N ALA A 83 5.77 -24.96 14.55
CA ALA A 83 5.90 -25.24 15.97
C ALA A 83 6.94 -24.29 16.59
N GLY A 84 6.49 -23.26 17.30
CA GLY A 84 7.33 -22.23 17.92
C GLY A 84 7.07 -20.80 17.48
N SER A 85 6.18 -20.57 16.50
CA SER A 85 5.76 -19.22 16.10
C SER A 85 4.24 -19.07 16.19
N ALA A 86 3.77 -18.24 17.12
CA ALA A 86 2.35 -17.92 17.25
C ALA A 86 1.82 -17.01 16.13
N THR A 87 2.72 -16.38 15.37
CA THR A 87 2.41 -15.28 14.44
C THR A 87 3.18 -15.35 13.12
N GLY A 88 3.75 -16.52 12.76
CA GLY A 88 4.69 -16.66 11.64
C GLY A 88 4.44 -17.89 10.80
N VAL A 89 4.35 -17.72 9.48
CA VAL A 89 4.41 -18.83 8.51
C VAL A 89 5.84 -19.39 8.45
N TYR A 90 6.01 -20.71 8.59
CA TYR A 90 7.33 -21.40 8.54
C TYR A 90 8.43 -20.86 9.48
N GLY A 91 8.08 -20.17 10.57
CA GLY A 91 9.07 -19.61 11.51
C GLY A 91 9.73 -18.32 11.03
N LEU A 92 9.22 -17.71 9.96
CA LEU A 92 9.65 -16.38 9.52
C LEU A 92 8.91 -15.30 10.33
N PRO A 93 9.62 -14.39 11.02
CA PRO A 93 8.98 -13.25 11.67
C PRO A 93 8.41 -12.30 10.61
N GLY A 94 7.13 -11.93 10.76
CA GLY A 94 6.49 -10.90 9.94
C GLY A 94 5.58 -11.37 8.80
N PHE A 95 5.32 -12.68 8.68
CA PHE A 95 4.29 -13.26 7.80
C PHE A 95 3.18 -13.93 8.59
#